data_AF-A0A9J6H185-F1
#
_entry.id   AF-A0A9J6H185-F1
#
_cell.length_a   1.000
_cell.length_b   1.000
_cell.length_c   1.000
_cell.angle_alpha   90.00
_cell.angle_beta   90.00
_cell.angle_gamma   90.00
#
_symmetry.space_group_name_H-M   'P 1'
#
loop_
_entity.id
_entity.type
_entity.pdbx_description
1 polymer ?
#
loop_
_entity_poly.entity_id
_entity_poly.type
_entity_poly.pdbx_seq_one_letter_code
_entity_poly.pdbx_strand_id
1 'polypeptide(L)'
;MVEIKCPFILRDSTLTDYEKGISHVKFLQYVDDKLTLKSSHAYYTQLMVMLCALNLSYAFFVYSKKQSINVEVKRNDKFLDEYIPKLECFYFTHHPKALAKE
;
A
#
# COMPACT_ATOMS: atom_id res chain seq x y z
N MET A 1 10.32 6.00 -7.00
CA MET A 1 10.56 5.17 -5.79
C MET A 1 9.82 3.83 -5.99
N VAL A 2 10.19 2.73 -5.30
CA VAL A 2 9.55 1.40 -5.42
C VAL A 2 9.37 0.77 -4.04
N GLU A 3 8.17 0.26 -3.74
CA GLU A 3 7.80 -0.31 -2.43
C GLU A 3 7.71 -1.79 -2.68
N ILE A 4 8.59 -2.54 -2.03
CA ILE A 4 8.74 -3.97 -2.28
C ILE A 4 8.08 -4.73 -1.14
N LYS A 5 7.15 -5.64 -1.48
CA LYS A 5 6.56 -6.57 -0.53
C LYS A 5 6.90 -8.02 -0.89
N CYS A 6 7.42 -8.76 0.09
CA CYS A 6 7.71 -10.18 -0.03
C CYS A 6 6.87 -10.95 1.00
N PRO A 7 5.61 -11.33 0.69
CA PRO A 7 4.73 -11.96 1.67
C PRO A 7 5.28 -13.32 2.10
N PHE A 8 5.71 -13.43 3.36
CA PHE A 8 6.36 -14.65 3.89
C PHE A 8 5.53 -15.92 3.72
N ILE A 9 4.21 -15.83 3.91
CA ILE A 9 3.27 -16.95 3.77
C ILE A 9 3.29 -17.53 2.35
N LEU A 10 3.54 -16.70 1.33
CA LEU A 10 3.57 -17.09 -0.08
C LEU A 10 4.98 -17.06 -0.68
N ARG A 11 6.03 -17.05 0.15
CA ARG A 11 7.42 -16.91 -0.31
C ARG A 11 7.84 -17.95 -1.35
N ASP A 12 7.29 -19.17 -1.27
CA ASP A 12 7.58 -20.31 -2.15
C ASP A 12 6.39 -20.66 -3.07
N SER A 13 5.39 -19.76 -3.17
CA SER A 13 4.12 -19.96 -3.90
C SER A 13 3.85 -18.83 -4.90
N THR A 14 2.87 -19.01 -5.79
CA THR A 14 2.38 -17.93 -6.67
C THR A 14 1.54 -16.93 -5.87
N LEU A 15 1.70 -15.66 -6.22
CA LEU A 15 1.03 -14.51 -5.62
C LEU A 15 -0.38 -14.29 -6.20
N THR A 16 -0.60 -14.67 -7.47
CA THR A 16 -1.89 -14.61 -8.17
C THR A 16 -1.97 -15.69 -9.24
N ASP A 17 -3.20 -16.10 -9.55
CA ASP A 17 -3.60 -16.84 -10.73
C ASP A 17 -4.23 -15.86 -11.73
N TYR A 18 -3.51 -15.52 -12.82
CA TYR A 18 -3.97 -14.57 -13.83
C TYR A 18 -5.11 -15.12 -14.69
N GLU A 19 -5.15 -16.44 -14.93
CA GLU A 19 -6.19 -17.05 -15.77
C GLU A 19 -7.53 -17.07 -15.03
N LYS A 20 -7.50 -17.28 -13.72
CA LYS A 20 -8.71 -17.31 -12.88
C LYS A 20 -9.08 -15.96 -12.28
N GLY A 21 -8.25 -14.93 -12.47
CA GLY A 21 -8.46 -13.61 -11.84
C GLY A 21 -8.43 -13.67 -10.31
N ILE A 22 -7.59 -14.53 -9.72
CA ILE A 22 -7.52 -14.73 -8.26
C ILE A 22 -6.22 -14.15 -7.71
N SER A 23 -6.32 -13.32 -6.68
CA SER A 23 -5.16 -12.93 -5.88
C SER A 23 -5.03 -13.78 -4.62
N HIS A 24 -3.86 -14.37 -4.40
CA HIS A 24 -3.57 -15.13 -3.17
C HIS A 24 -3.09 -14.21 -2.02
N VAL A 25 -2.66 -12.98 -2.35
CA VAL A 25 -2.31 -11.97 -1.35
C VAL A 25 -3.55 -11.16 -0.95
N LYS A 26 -3.69 -10.87 0.35
CA LYS A 26 -4.87 -10.14 0.86
C LYS A 26 -4.96 -8.70 0.39
N PHE A 27 -3.83 -8.10 0.02
CA PHE A 27 -3.70 -6.68 -0.31
C PHE A 27 -3.89 -6.35 -1.79
N LEU A 28 -3.87 -7.34 -2.70
CA LEU A 28 -4.21 -7.11 -4.11
C LEU A 28 -5.59 -7.68 -4.43
N GLN A 29 -6.22 -7.14 -5.48
CA GLN A 29 -7.46 -7.65 -6.05
C GLN A 29 -7.53 -7.37 -7.55
N TYR A 30 -8.37 -8.11 -8.25
CA TYR A 30 -8.76 -7.77 -9.62
C TYR A 30 -9.94 -6.81 -9.60
N VAL A 31 -9.83 -5.72 -10.36
CA VAL A 31 -10.90 -4.76 -10.67
C VAL A 31 -10.84 -4.53 -12.16
N ASP A 32 -11.94 -4.82 -12.88
CA ASP A 32 -12.01 -4.72 -14.34
C ASP A 32 -10.83 -5.45 -15.02
N ASP A 33 -10.59 -6.71 -14.61
CA ASP A 33 -9.48 -7.57 -15.04
C ASP A 33 -8.06 -7.02 -14.81
N LYS A 34 -7.93 -5.88 -14.13
CA LYS A 34 -6.65 -5.31 -13.73
C LYS A 34 -6.34 -5.61 -12.27
N LEU A 35 -5.15 -6.13 -12.02
CA LEU A 35 -4.64 -6.31 -10.67
C LEU A 35 -4.31 -4.95 -10.04
N THR A 36 -4.91 -4.66 -8.88
CA THR A 36 -4.82 -3.38 -8.18
C THR A 36 -4.57 -3.57 -6.68
N LEU A 37 -3.96 -2.56 -6.05
CA LEU A 37 -3.80 -2.50 -4.60
C LEU A 37 -5.13 -2.07 -3.96
N LYS A 38 -5.63 -2.85 -3.00
CA LYS A 38 -6.88 -2.55 -2.28
C LYS A 38 -6.76 -1.25 -1.48
N SER A 39 -7.65 -0.29 -1.74
CA SER A 39 -7.71 0.97 -0.98
C SER A 39 -8.00 0.78 0.50
N SER A 40 -8.69 -0.31 0.86
CA SER A 40 -9.00 -0.68 2.24
C SER A 40 -7.84 -1.34 3.00
N HIS A 41 -6.76 -1.72 2.33
CA HIS A 41 -5.62 -2.36 2.98
C HIS A 41 -4.61 -1.34 3.49
N ALA A 42 -3.99 -1.58 4.65
CA ALA A 42 -3.05 -0.65 5.29
C ALA A 42 -1.87 -0.24 4.38
N TYR A 43 -1.41 -1.12 3.50
CA TYR A 43 -0.38 -0.81 2.50
C TYR A 43 -0.79 0.30 1.53
N TYR A 44 -2.09 0.46 1.23
CA TYR A 44 -2.54 1.58 0.41
C TYR A 44 -2.33 2.91 1.14
N THR A 45 -2.76 3.01 2.41
CA THR A 45 -2.52 4.20 3.23
C THR A 45 -1.03 4.50 3.37
N GLN A 46 -0.20 3.47 3.65
CA GLN A 46 1.26 3.60 3.72
C GLN A 46 1.81 4.26 2.43
N LEU A 47 1.38 3.74 1.28
CA LEU A 47 1.87 4.18 -0.01
C LEU A 47 1.38 5.60 -0.35
N MET A 48 0.10 5.91 -0.11
CA MET A 48 -0.44 7.26 -0.33
C MET A 48 0.32 8.31 0.48
N VAL A 49 0.53 8.07 1.79
CA VAL A 49 1.24 9.00 2.67
C VAL A 49 2.68 9.20 2.20
N MET A 50 3.39 8.12 1.82
CA MET A 50 4.75 8.23 1.26
C MET A 50 4.78 9.05 -0.04
N LEU A 51 3.80 8.88 -0.94
CA LEU A 51 3.72 9.67 -2.17
C LEU A 51 3.39 11.14 -1.92
N CYS A 52 2.55 11.41 -0.92
CA CYS A 52 2.27 12.77 -0.46
C CYS A 52 3.54 13.45 0.05
N ALA A 53 4.30 12.77 0.91
CA ALA A 53 5.52 13.30 1.52
C ALA A 53 6.64 13.56 0.51
N LEU A 54 6.74 12.74 -0.53
CA LEU A 54 7.84 12.80 -1.52
C LEU A 54 7.48 13.51 -2.82
N ASN A 55 6.19 13.81 -3.05
CA ASN A 55 5.68 14.39 -4.29
C ASN A 55 6.05 13.59 -5.56
N LEU A 56 5.85 12.25 -5.54
CA LEU A 56 6.22 11.34 -6.63
C LEU A 56 5.04 10.51 -7.17
N SER A 57 5.23 9.92 -8.36
CA SER A 57 4.43 8.82 -8.93
C SER A 57 5.14 7.46 -8.78
N TYR A 58 4.42 6.33 -8.88
CA TYR A 58 4.90 5.08 -8.26
C TYR A 58 4.56 3.73 -8.88
N ALA A 59 5.43 2.75 -8.57
CA ALA A 59 5.26 1.32 -8.80
C ALA A 59 5.38 0.51 -7.49
N PHE A 60 4.35 -0.28 -7.18
CA PHE A 60 4.33 -1.25 -6.07
C PHE A 60 4.78 -2.62 -6.58
N PHE A 61 5.84 -3.17 -5.99
CA PHE A 61 6.42 -4.43 -6.43
C PHE A 61 6.19 -5.53 -5.40
N VAL A 62 5.74 -6.70 -5.86
CA VAL A 62 5.48 -7.85 -4.99
C VAL A 62 6.26 -9.04 -5.50
N TYR A 63 6.98 -9.69 -4.60
CA TYR A 63 7.89 -10.76 -4.95
C TYR A 63 7.65 -12.03 -4.12
N SER A 64 7.67 -13.17 -4.79
CA SER A 64 7.92 -14.49 -4.23
C SER A 64 8.97 -15.20 -5.09
N LYS A 65 9.50 -16.33 -4.64
CA LYS A 65 10.44 -17.13 -5.44
C LYS A 65 9.84 -17.65 -6.75
N LYS A 66 8.51 -17.74 -6.84
CA LYS A 66 7.80 -18.27 -8.01
C LYS A 66 7.21 -17.19 -8.91
N GLN A 67 7.04 -15.97 -8.43
CA GLN A 67 6.35 -14.92 -9.19
C GLN A 67 6.78 -13.54 -8.72
N SER A 68 6.90 -12.61 -9.67
CA SER A 68 7.01 -11.17 -9.40
C SER A 68 5.85 -10.43 -10.05
N ILE A 69 5.39 -9.36 -9.40
CA ILE A 69 4.26 -8.57 -9.84
C ILE A 69 4.62 -7.09 -9.70
N ASN A 70 4.37 -6.34 -10.76
CA ASN A 70 4.35 -4.89 -10.71
C ASN A 70 2.89 -4.41 -10.73
N VAL A 71 2.52 -3.59 -9.75
CA VAL A 71 1.23 -2.90 -9.71
C VAL A 71 1.48 -1.41 -9.76
N GLU A 72 0.98 -0.76 -10.81
CA GLU A 72 1.00 0.70 -10.88
C GLU A 72 -0.02 1.25 -9.88
N VAL A 73 0.43 2.14 -8.99
CA VAL A 73 -0.43 2.80 -8.02
C VAL A 73 -0.25 4.30 -8.17
N LYS A 74 -1.32 4.98 -8.60
CA LYS A 74 -1.33 6.44 -8.75
C LYS A 74 -1.67 7.09 -7.43
N ARG A 75 -1.05 8.26 -7.18
CA ARG A 75 -1.41 9.13 -6.07
C ARG A 75 -2.90 9.47 -6.15
N ASN A 76 -3.59 9.42 -5.01
CA ASN A 76 -5.00 9.73 -4.89
C ASN A 76 -5.17 10.90 -3.92
N ASP A 77 -5.25 12.11 -4.47
CA ASP A 77 -5.36 13.33 -3.65
C ASP A 77 -6.63 13.37 -2.82
N LYS A 78 -7.76 12.86 -3.34
CA LYS A 78 -9.01 12.77 -2.56
C LYS A 78 -8.86 11.91 -1.30
N PHE A 79 -8.11 10.81 -1.39
CA PHE A 79 -7.80 9.98 -0.24
C PHE A 79 -6.91 10.73 0.76
N LEU A 80 -5.92 11.47 0.26
CA LEU A 80 -5.00 12.25 1.09
C LEU A 80 -5.69 13.41 1.80
N ASP A 81 -6.59 14.11 1.12
CA ASP A 81 -7.38 15.21 1.68
C ASP A 81 -8.21 14.75 2.89
N GLU A 82 -8.64 13.49 2.91
CA GLU A 82 -9.36 12.91 4.04
C GLU A 82 -8.42 12.42 5.17
N TYR A 83 -7.28 11.82 4.82
CA TYR A 83 -6.41 11.14 5.78
C TYR A 83 -5.34 12.03 6.43
N ILE A 84 -4.78 13.00 5.69
CA ILE A 84 -3.73 13.88 6.22
C ILE A 84 -4.23 14.71 7.42
N PRO A 85 -5.44 15.31 7.41
CA PRO A 85 -5.95 16.02 8.59
C PRO A 85 -6.11 15.12 9.82
N LYS A 86 -6.44 13.84 9.64
CA LYS A 86 -6.53 12.86 10.73
C LYS A 86 -5.15 12.59 11.33
N LEU A 87 -4.12 12.48 10.48
CA LEU A 87 -2.73 12.29 10.92
C LEU A 87 -2.20 13.54 11.64
N GLU A 88 -2.49 14.74 11.15
CA GLU A 88 -2.13 16.00 11.81
C GLU A 88 -2.81 16.11 13.18
N CYS A 89 -4.11 15.83 13.25
CA CYS A 89 -4.86 15.82 14.51
C CYS A 89 -4.25 14.82 15.51
N PHE A 90 -3.91 13.60 15.05
CA PHE A 90 -3.22 12.62 15.89
C PHE A 90 -1.88 13.15 16.38
N TYR A 91 -1.05 13.69 15.48
CA TYR A 91 0.26 14.27 15.80
C TYR A 91 0.11 15.35 16.86
N PHE A 92 -0.60 16.45 16.59
CA PHE A 92 -0.66 17.60 17.52
C PHE A 92 -1.40 17.30 18.83
N THR A 93 -2.36 16.36 18.83
CA THR A 93 -3.16 16.07 20.03
C THR A 93 -2.50 15.05 20.96
N HIS A 94 -1.77 14.07 20.41
CA HIS A 94 -1.28 12.92 21.17
C HIS A 94 0.25 12.83 21.21
N HIS A 95 0.94 13.17 20.10
CA HIS A 95 2.37 12.90 19.98
C HIS A 95 3.25 13.79 20.89
N PRO A 96 3.07 15.12 20.96
CA PRO A 96 3.79 15.97 21.91
C PRO A 96 3.59 15.56 23.36
N LYS A 97 2.38 15.11 23.72
CA LYS A 97 2.07 14.64 25.09
C LYS A 97 2.75 13.33 25.43
N ALA A 98 3.00 12.47 24.43
CA ALA A 98 3.73 11.23 24.62
C ALA A 98 5.22 11.51 24.81
N LEU A 99 5.78 12.44 24.03
CA LEU A 99 7.20 12.82 24.10
C LEU A 99 7.55 13.62 25.37
N ALA A 100 6.61 14.39 25.92
CA ALA A 100 6.82 15.17 27.14
C ALA A 100 6.73 14.33 28.45
N LYS A 101 6.48 13.02 28.35
CA LYS A 101 6.41 12.09 29.49
C LYS A 101 7.69 11.26 29.66
N GLU A 102 8.70 11.49 28.83
CA GLU A 102 10.09 10.99 28.97
C GLU A 102 10.96 12.07 29.62
#